data_AF-A0A8K0JI83-F1
#
_entry.id   AF-A0A8K0JI83-F1
#
_cell.length_a   1.000
_cell.length_b   1.000
_cell.length_c   1.000
_cell.angle_alpha   90.00
_cell.angle_beta   90.00
_cell.angle_gamma   90.00
#
_symmetry.space_group_name_H-M   'P 1'
#
loop_
_entity.id
_entity.type
_entity.pdbx_description
1 polymer ?
#
loop_
_entity_poly.entity_id
_entity_poly.type
_entity_poly.pdbx_seq_one_letter_code
_entity_poly.pdbx_strand_id
1 'polypeptide(L)'
;MHLDDLHALLGSSPSSPRIAEFLTTLSSSSSSSSSSSSSTSTPPPPLEPEIKTFPGTVYHNYYDLGISLCYIPVKRTGKGKVDPKGNNNEEEGFKLDEIDIYNSNEDTSSGLASGSIIPGARAGAGTGAGAGNTTGLRGKAARVPKPTFKTFKGLPIEFPLIAAEDNKNATGSGSTERTGNASTSSSAPQPTSSSSTQPPSTPTSHPFLSLNSGTTGRTLVQTLGEPTRKGGGSGIGPFMQGVYLEWSPLGVQVDLQAGKDSKSQEGGVWERAAGWGWVCLKVFEKGG
;
A
#
# COMPACT_ATOMS: atom_id res chain seq x y z
N MET A 1 -13.75 1.96 6.70
CA MET A 1 -13.33 0.61 6.28
C MET A 1 -12.24 0.19 7.23
N HIS A 2 -12.34 -0.97 7.87
CA HIS A 2 -11.28 -1.40 8.78
C HIS A 2 -10.19 -2.15 8.00
N LEU A 3 -8.94 -2.02 8.45
CA LEU A 3 -7.83 -2.75 7.85
C LEU A 3 -8.04 -4.28 7.92
N ASP A 4 -8.70 -4.77 8.96
CA ASP A 4 -9.00 -6.21 9.07
C ASP A 4 -10.02 -6.70 8.03
N ASP A 5 -10.92 -5.84 7.55
CA ASP A 5 -11.83 -6.17 6.44
C ASP A 5 -11.03 -6.45 5.16
N LEU A 6 -9.96 -5.69 4.92
CA LEU A 6 -9.07 -5.87 3.78
C LEU A 6 -8.24 -7.14 3.91
N HIS A 7 -7.69 -7.43 5.09
CA HIS A 7 -6.98 -8.69 5.33
C HIS A 7 -7.88 -9.91 5.17
N ALA A 8 -9.16 -9.82 5.53
CA ALA A 8 -10.11 -10.92 5.36
C ALA A 8 -10.40 -11.27 3.90
N LEU A 9 -10.04 -10.40 2.95
CA LEU A 9 -10.12 -10.68 1.51
C LEU A 9 -8.90 -11.45 0.99
N LEU A 10 -7.73 -11.30 1.62
CA LEU A 10 -6.51 -11.98 1.18
C LEU A 10 -6.70 -13.50 1.17
N GLY A 11 -6.15 -14.15 0.15
CA GLY A 11 -6.34 -15.57 -0.13
C GLY A 11 -7.62 -15.92 -0.91
N SER A 12 -8.56 -14.99 -1.09
CA SER A 12 -9.79 -15.24 -1.86
C SER A 12 -9.51 -15.43 -3.35
N SER A 13 -10.31 -16.25 -4.04
CA SER A 13 -10.27 -16.36 -5.51
C SER A 13 -10.85 -15.12 -6.18
N PRO A 14 -10.51 -14.82 -7.45
CA PRO A 14 -11.11 -13.70 -8.20
C PRO A 14 -12.65 -13.76 -8.27
N SER A 15 -13.22 -14.96 -8.26
CA SER A 15 -14.67 -15.23 -8.31
C SER A 15 -15.34 -15.27 -6.92
N SER A 16 -14.59 -14.99 -5.84
CA SER A 16 -15.11 -15.03 -4.48
C SER A 16 -16.24 -14.01 -4.29
N PRO A 17 -17.39 -14.40 -3.72
CA PRO A 17 -18.50 -13.48 -3.45
C PRO A 17 -18.09 -12.35 -2.51
N ARG A 18 -17.13 -12.57 -1.62
CA ARG A 18 -16.59 -11.53 -0.72
C ARG A 18 -15.94 -10.39 -1.47
N ILE A 19 -15.22 -10.68 -2.56
CA ILE A 19 -14.60 -9.64 -3.39
C ILE A 19 -15.69 -8.84 -4.12
N ALA A 20 -16.71 -9.53 -4.65
CA ALA A 20 -17.83 -8.86 -5.33
C ALA A 20 -18.62 -7.94 -4.38
N GLU A 21 -18.92 -8.40 -3.16
CA GLU A 21 -19.60 -7.62 -2.12
C GLU A 21 -18.78 -6.39 -1.71
N PHE A 22 -17.47 -6.58 -1.53
CA PHE A 22 -16.53 -5.51 -1.20
C PHE A 22 -16.49 -4.43 -2.29
N LEU A 23 -16.34 -4.81 -3.56
CA LEU A 23 -16.32 -3.86 -4.69
C LEU A 23 -17.67 -3.14 -4.83
N THR A 24 -18.79 -3.83 -4.59
CA THR A 24 -20.13 -3.23 -4.60
C THR A 24 -20.29 -2.19 -3.49
N THR A 25 -19.79 -2.49 -2.30
CA THR A 25 -19.81 -1.57 -1.15
C THR A 25 -18.96 -0.33 -1.41
N LEU A 26 -17.77 -0.50 -2.01
CA LEU A 26 -16.91 0.60 -2.45
C LEU A 26 -17.61 1.52 -3.45
N SER A 27 -18.23 0.95 -4.48
CA SER A 27 -18.93 1.70 -5.53
C SER A 27 -20.15 2.46 -5.01
N SER A 28 -20.89 1.86 -4.08
CA SER A 28 -22.05 2.51 -3.45
C SER A 28 -21.62 3.71 -2.60
N SER A 29 -20.48 3.61 -1.93
CA SER A 29 -19.97 4.67 -1.05
C SER A 29 -19.50 5.89 -1.85
N SER A 30 -18.90 5.70 -3.04
CA SER A 30 -18.41 6.81 -3.86
C SER A 30 -19.52 7.70 -4.43
N SER A 31 -20.70 7.13 -4.66
CA SER A 31 -21.86 7.81 -5.27
C SER A 31 -22.61 8.76 -4.32
N SER A 32 -22.42 8.62 -3.01
CA SER A 32 -23.15 9.40 -1.98
C SER A 32 -22.79 10.88 -1.90
N SER A 33 -21.69 11.30 -2.54
CA SER A 33 -21.12 12.66 -2.41
C SER A 33 -21.56 13.64 -3.51
N SER A 34 -22.26 13.18 -4.55
CA SER A 34 -22.75 14.02 -5.65
C SER A 34 -24.28 14.11 -5.59
N SER A 35 -24.78 15.02 -4.75
CA SER A 35 -26.20 15.35 -4.56
C SER A 35 -26.81 16.08 -5.76
N SER A 36 -26.71 15.51 -6.96
CA SER A 36 -27.43 15.94 -8.15
C SER A 36 -28.51 14.90 -8.47
N SER A 37 -29.73 15.24 -8.09
CA SER A 37 -30.98 14.47 -8.17
C SER A 37 -31.40 14.17 -9.62
N SER A 38 -30.66 13.31 -10.30
CA SER A 38 -31.04 12.75 -11.61
C SER A 38 -31.63 11.36 -11.39
N SER A 39 -32.96 11.29 -11.28
CA SER A 39 -33.75 10.08 -11.07
C SER A 39 -33.89 9.25 -12.35
N THR A 40 -32.78 8.85 -12.97
CA THR A 40 -32.83 7.98 -14.15
C THR A 40 -32.67 6.54 -13.68
N SER A 41 -33.73 5.75 -13.78
CA SER A 41 -33.89 4.40 -13.21
C SER A 41 -33.08 3.29 -13.90
N THR A 42 -32.01 3.63 -14.61
CA THR A 42 -31.18 2.64 -15.30
C THR A 42 -30.20 2.05 -14.28
N PRO A 43 -30.13 0.71 -14.13
CA PRO A 43 -29.14 0.10 -13.25
C PRO A 43 -27.72 0.54 -13.67
N PRO A 44 -26.83 0.85 -12.71
CA PRO A 44 -25.46 1.21 -13.04
C PRO A 44 -24.79 0.07 -13.82
N PRO A 45 -23.93 0.38 -14.79
CA PRO A 45 -23.21 -0.64 -15.53
C PRO A 45 -22.37 -1.51 -14.57
N PRO A 46 -22.16 -2.80 -14.87
CA PRO A 46 -21.27 -3.66 -14.09
C PRO A 46 -19.88 -3.05 -13.95
N LEU A 47 -19.27 -3.22 -12.77
CA LEU A 47 -17.88 -2.80 -12.52
C LEU A 47 -16.93 -3.80 -13.19
N GLU A 48 -16.48 -3.48 -14.40
CA GLU A 48 -15.51 -4.30 -15.13
C GLU A 48 -14.07 -3.83 -14.84
N PRO A 49 -13.18 -4.70 -14.35
CA PRO A 49 -11.78 -4.34 -14.15
C PRO A 49 -11.00 -4.33 -15.48
N GLU A 50 -9.95 -3.50 -15.54
CA GLU A 50 -8.89 -3.72 -16.54
C GLU A 50 -7.95 -4.83 -16.05
N ILE A 51 -7.90 -5.93 -16.79
CA ILE A 51 -7.05 -7.07 -16.48
C ILE A 51 -5.64 -6.86 -17.06
N LYS A 52 -4.62 -6.97 -16.20
CA LYS A 52 -3.21 -6.95 -16.61
C LYS A 52 -2.50 -8.21 -16.11
N THR A 53 -1.89 -8.94 -17.03
CA THR A 53 -1.20 -10.20 -16.73
C THR A 53 0.31 -10.02 -16.84
N PHE A 54 1.03 -10.49 -15.83
CA PHE A 54 2.49 -10.59 -15.82
C PHE A 54 2.90 -12.03 -15.50
N PRO A 55 4.16 -12.43 -15.70
CA PRO A 55 4.62 -13.76 -15.33
C PRO A 55 4.36 -14.06 -13.84
N GLY A 56 3.39 -14.93 -13.57
CA GLY A 56 3.02 -15.37 -12.23
C GLY A 56 2.09 -14.44 -11.44
N THR A 57 1.54 -13.38 -12.04
CA THR A 57 0.58 -12.48 -11.38
C THR A 57 -0.48 -11.96 -12.35
N VAL A 58 -1.69 -11.73 -11.84
CA VAL A 58 -2.79 -11.12 -12.58
C VAL A 58 -3.35 -9.97 -11.74
N TYR A 59 -3.49 -8.79 -12.35
CA TYR A 59 -4.05 -7.62 -11.70
C TYR A 59 -5.45 -7.34 -12.24
N HIS A 60 -6.41 -7.15 -11.35
CA HIS A 60 -7.71 -6.58 -11.67
C HIS A 60 -7.70 -5.11 -11.21
N ASN A 61 -7.61 -4.18 -12.15
CA ASN A 61 -7.52 -2.75 -11.85
C ASN A 61 -8.91 -2.11 -11.98
N TYR A 62 -9.44 -1.61 -10.88
CA TYR A 62 -10.70 -0.87 -10.83
C TYR A 62 -10.39 0.62 -10.70
N TYR A 63 -10.00 1.25 -11.81
CA TYR A 63 -9.57 2.66 -11.83
C TYR A 63 -10.61 3.63 -11.27
N ASP A 64 -11.89 3.32 -11.51
CA ASP A 64 -13.02 4.11 -11.02
C ASP A 64 -13.15 4.06 -9.49
N LEU A 65 -12.61 3.01 -8.87
CA LEU A 65 -12.61 2.80 -7.43
C LEU A 65 -11.25 3.07 -6.79
N GLY A 66 -10.22 3.45 -7.55
CA GLY A 66 -8.89 3.69 -6.97
C GLY A 66 -8.26 2.44 -6.36
N ILE A 67 -8.55 1.23 -6.85
CA ILE A 67 -8.06 -0.02 -6.26
C ILE A 67 -7.55 -0.99 -7.32
N SER A 68 -6.50 -1.73 -6.99
CA SER A 68 -6.01 -2.86 -7.78
C SER A 68 -5.92 -4.11 -6.90
N LEU A 69 -6.40 -5.23 -7.43
CA LEU A 69 -6.35 -6.55 -6.78
C LEU A 69 -5.31 -7.40 -7.49
N CYS A 70 -4.27 -7.84 -6.78
CA CYS A 70 -3.20 -8.67 -7.32
C CYS A 70 -3.39 -10.13 -6.93
N TYR A 71 -3.48 -11.00 -7.93
CA TYR A 71 -3.67 -12.43 -7.75
C TYR A 71 -2.42 -13.21 -8.16
N ILE A 72 -2.05 -14.21 -7.37
CA ILE A 72 -0.98 -15.15 -7.67
C ILE A 72 -1.52 -16.57 -7.87
N PRO A 73 -0.87 -17.40 -8.71
CA PRO A 73 -1.19 -18.81 -8.83
C PRO A 73 -1.04 -19.53 -7.49
N VAL A 74 -2.05 -20.30 -7.10
CA VAL A 74 -2.00 -21.24 -5.99
C VAL A 74 -1.08 -22.39 -6.38
N LYS A 75 0.10 -22.47 -5.74
CA LYS A 75 1.00 -23.61 -5.92
C LYS A 75 0.28 -24.87 -5.46
N ARG A 76 0.01 -25.80 -6.39
CA ARG A 76 -0.47 -27.14 -6.03
C ARG A 76 0.64 -27.84 -5.26
N THR A 77 0.46 -28.00 -3.95
CA THR A 77 1.43 -28.61 -3.03
C THR A 77 1.59 -30.12 -3.20
N GLY A 78 0.90 -30.74 -4.16
CA GLY A 78 1.07 -32.15 -4.47
C GLY A 78 1.91 -32.38 -5.74
N LYS A 79 2.85 -33.33 -5.69
CA LYS A 79 3.41 -34.05 -6.86
C LYS A 79 2.33 -34.86 -7.61
N GLY A 80 1.06 -34.49 -7.51
CA GLY A 80 -0.05 -35.14 -8.16
C GLY A 80 0.08 -34.94 -9.66
N LYS A 81 0.22 -36.04 -10.40
CA LYS A 81 0.17 -36.08 -11.86
C LYS A 81 -1.09 -35.33 -12.29
N VAL A 82 -0.93 -34.18 -12.94
CA VAL A 82 -2.05 -33.38 -13.43
C VAL A 82 -2.82 -34.25 -14.41
N ASP A 83 -4.07 -34.58 -14.09
CA ASP A 83 -4.92 -35.32 -15.00
C ASP A 83 -5.16 -34.46 -16.25
N PRO A 84 -4.76 -34.91 -17.45
CA PRO A 84 -4.82 -34.12 -18.68
C PRO A 84 -6.25 -33.89 -19.20
N LYS A 85 -7.28 -34.32 -18.47
CA LYS A 85 -8.70 -34.19 -18.82
C LYS A 85 -9.50 -33.34 -17.82
N GLY A 86 -8.85 -32.68 -16.87
CA GLY A 86 -9.55 -31.92 -15.84
C GLY A 86 -10.27 -30.69 -16.40
N ASN A 87 -11.60 -30.70 -16.33
CA ASN A 87 -12.51 -29.54 -16.46
C ASN A 87 -12.27 -28.51 -15.33
N ASN A 88 -11.03 -28.13 -15.08
CA ASN A 88 -10.68 -27.21 -14.01
C ASN A 88 -10.98 -25.80 -14.51
N ASN A 89 -12.00 -25.17 -13.94
CA ASN A 89 -12.18 -23.72 -14.03
C ASN A 89 -10.86 -23.06 -13.66
N GLU A 90 -10.19 -22.45 -14.64
CA GLU A 90 -8.84 -21.88 -14.49
C GLU A 90 -8.78 -20.78 -13.40
N GLU A 91 -9.94 -20.22 -13.04
CA GLU A 91 -10.10 -19.22 -11.99
C GLU A 91 -9.90 -19.78 -10.56
N GLU A 92 -10.06 -21.09 -10.32
CA GLU A 92 -9.73 -21.71 -9.02
C GLU A 92 -8.21 -21.80 -8.80
N GLY A 93 -7.41 -21.46 -9.81
CA GLY A 93 -5.96 -21.50 -9.75
C GLY A 93 -5.31 -20.28 -9.10
N PHE A 94 -6.06 -19.24 -8.74
CA PHE A 94 -5.50 -17.97 -8.26
C PHE A 94 -6.05 -17.57 -6.89
N LYS A 95 -5.19 -16.96 -6.07
CA LYS A 95 -5.57 -16.34 -4.79
C LYS A 95 -5.13 -14.89 -4.73
N LEU A 96 -5.91 -14.04 -4.07
CA LEU A 96 -5.59 -12.64 -3.82
C LEU A 96 -4.39 -12.58 -2.88
N ASP A 97 -3.29 -11.98 -3.34
CA ASP A 97 -2.03 -11.84 -2.60
C ASP A 97 -1.92 -10.45 -1.96
N GLU A 98 -2.38 -9.44 -2.70
CA GLU A 98 -2.11 -8.04 -2.39
C GLU A 98 -3.25 -7.14 -2.90
N ILE A 99 -3.54 -6.09 -2.13
CA ILE A 99 -4.51 -5.06 -2.46
C ILE A 99 -3.80 -3.70 -2.47
N ASP A 100 -3.82 -3.01 -3.60
CA ASP A 100 -3.32 -1.64 -3.72
C ASP A 100 -4.48 -0.65 -3.72
N ILE A 101 -4.43 0.35 -2.85
CA ILE A 101 -5.40 1.44 -2.74
C ILE A 101 -4.68 2.74 -3.08
N TYR A 102 -5.18 3.45 -4.08
CA TYR A 102 -4.54 4.64 -4.62
C TYR A 102 -5.16 5.92 -4.08
N ASN A 103 -4.29 6.81 -3.61
CA ASN A 103 -4.68 8.18 -3.27
C ASN A 103 -4.63 9.05 -4.52
N SER A 104 -5.80 9.36 -5.03
CA SER A 104 -5.99 10.32 -6.12
C SER A 104 -5.98 11.75 -5.57
N ASN A 105 -4.79 12.31 -5.36
CA ASN A 105 -4.72 13.75 -5.12
C ASN A 105 -5.08 14.46 -6.44
N GLU A 106 -6.22 15.16 -6.47
CA GLU A 106 -6.72 15.86 -7.67
C GLU A 106 -5.66 16.84 -8.24
N ASP A 107 -4.81 17.35 -7.35
CA ASP A 107 -3.73 18.27 -7.65
C ASP A 107 -2.58 17.65 -8.46
N THR A 108 -2.43 16.33 -8.54
CA THR A 108 -1.28 15.70 -9.24
C THR A 108 -1.52 15.55 -10.76
N SER A 109 -2.75 15.74 -11.22
CA SER A 109 -3.20 15.47 -12.60
C SER A 109 -2.51 16.30 -13.70
N SER A 110 -1.79 17.38 -13.37
CA SER A 110 -1.26 18.30 -14.39
C SER A 110 0.23 18.16 -14.72
N GLY A 111 0.99 17.25 -14.08
CA GLY A 111 2.47 17.25 -14.19
C GLY A 111 3.14 15.91 -14.46
N LEU A 112 2.53 14.80 -14.07
CA LEU A 112 3.06 13.48 -14.35
C LEU A 112 2.32 12.95 -15.58
N ALA A 113 3.05 12.83 -16.69
CA ALA A 113 2.55 12.10 -17.84
C ALA A 113 2.02 10.74 -17.35
N SER A 114 0.72 10.52 -17.51
CA SER A 114 -0.01 9.28 -17.19
C SER A 114 0.62 8.08 -17.91
N GLY A 115 1.80 7.63 -17.49
CA GLY A 115 2.65 6.75 -18.31
C GLY A 115 3.72 5.96 -17.56
N SER A 116 3.87 6.18 -16.27
CA SER A 116 4.73 5.41 -15.36
C SER A 116 4.34 5.96 -14.01
N ILE A 117 3.71 5.23 -13.12
CA ILE A 117 4.15 3.97 -12.53
C ILE A 117 2.86 3.32 -12.02
N ILE A 118 2.55 2.08 -12.38
CA ILE A 118 1.79 1.23 -11.45
C ILE A 118 2.85 0.71 -10.47
N PRO A 119 2.88 1.15 -9.21
CA PRO A 119 3.86 0.71 -8.22
C PRO A 119 3.52 -0.71 -7.75
N GLY A 120 3.51 -1.66 -8.69
CA GLY A 120 3.15 -3.07 -8.44
C GLY A 120 3.95 -4.05 -9.28
N ALA A 121 4.65 -3.59 -10.34
CA ALA A 121 5.59 -4.44 -11.05
C ALA A 121 6.84 -4.66 -10.19
N ARG A 122 6.74 -5.54 -9.18
CA ARG A 122 7.89 -6.14 -8.52
C ARG A 122 8.75 -6.73 -9.63
N ALA A 123 9.86 -6.08 -9.94
CA ALA A 123 10.90 -6.68 -10.73
C ALA A 123 11.40 -7.90 -9.95
N GLY A 124 10.83 -9.07 -10.26
CA GLY A 124 11.44 -10.33 -9.84
C GLY A 124 12.89 -10.27 -10.30
N ALA A 125 13.82 -10.45 -9.37
CA ALA A 125 15.24 -10.54 -9.65
C ALA A 125 15.51 -11.79 -10.50
N GLY A 126 15.21 -11.68 -11.80
CA GLY A 126 15.47 -12.69 -12.82
C GLY A 126 16.67 -12.24 -13.64
N THR A 127 17.86 -12.68 -13.25
CA THR A 127 19.06 -12.62 -14.10
C THR A 127 18.85 -13.54 -15.29
N GLY A 128 18.54 -12.98 -16.46
CA GLY A 128 18.40 -13.71 -17.71
C GLY A 128 18.58 -12.80 -18.91
N ALA A 129 19.82 -12.53 -19.28
CA ALA A 129 20.17 -11.80 -20.49
C ALA A 129 19.89 -12.65 -21.73
N GLY A 130 18.91 -12.24 -22.55
CA GLY A 130 18.65 -12.81 -23.86
C GLY A 130 18.39 -11.68 -24.86
N ALA A 131 19.42 -11.27 -25.59
CA ALA A 131 19.34 -10.25 -26.62
C ALA A 131 18.79 -10.86 -27.93
N GLY A 132 17.53 -10.57 -28.25
CA GLY A 132 16.92 -10.85 -29.54
C GLY A 132 16.61 -9.56 -30.28
N ASN A 133 17.20 -9.38 -31.46
CA ASN A 133 17.05 -8.21 -32.31
C ASN A 133 15.83 -8.38 -33.23
N THR A 134 14.79 -7.57 -33.09
CA THR A 134 13.64 -7.54 -34.02
C THR A 134 13.42 -6.14 -34.56
N THR A 135 13.77 -5.97 -35.83
CA THR A 135 13.53 -4.78 -36.64
C THR A 135 12.22 -4.95 -37.41
N GLY A 136 11.32 -3.97 -37.34
CA GLY A 136 10.38 -3.70 -38.44
C GLY A 136 8.90 -3.54 -38.07
N LEU A 137 8.30 -2.56 -38.74
CA LEU A 137 6.87 -2.21 -38.85
C LEU A 137 6.36 -1.13 -37.90
N ARG A 138 6.51 0.12 -38.37
CA ARG A 138 6.03 1.35 -37.73
C ARG A 138 4.65 1.72 -38.28
N GLY A 139 3.61 1.03 -37.83
CA GLY A 139 2.23 1.50 -37.99
C GLY A 139 1.94 2.59 -36.95
N LYS A 140 1.38 3.73 -37.37
CA LYS A 140 0.85 4.74 -36.43
C LYS A 140 -0.43 4.17 -35.78
N ALA A 141 -0.26 3.42 -34.69
CA ALA A 141 -1.37 2.98 -33.86
C ALA A 141 -2.06 4.22 -33.26
N ALA A 142 -3.38 4.28 -33.38
CA ALA A 142 -4.18 5.27 -32.67
C ALA A 142 -3.87 5.19 -31.16
N ARG A 143 -3.60 6.33 -30.53
CA ARG A 143 -3.36 6.39 -29.10
C ARG A 143 -4.65 6.00 -28.39
N VAL A 144 -4.71 4.78 -27.88
CA VAL A 144 -5.76 4.38 -26.93
C VAL A 144 -5.68 5.34 -25.74
N PRO A 145 -6.77 6.02 -25.36
CA PRO A 145 -6.78 6.89 -24.20
C PRO A 145 -6.37 6.08 -22.97
N LYS A 146 -5.42 6.61 -22.21
CA LYS A 146 -4.86 5.90 -21.06
C LYS A 146 -5.82 5.99 -19.88
N PRO A 147 -6.01 4.89 -19.13
CA PRO A 147 -6.86 4.93 -17.95
C PRO A 147 -6.28 5.92 -16.93
N THR A 148 -7.14 6.81 -16.46
CA THR A 148 -6.87 7.71 -15.33
C THR A 148 -7.69 7.21 -14.15
N PHE A 149 -7.04 6.97 -13.02
CA PHE A 149 -7.75 6.67 -11.77
C PHE A 149 -8.69 7.83 -11.44
N LYS A 150 -9.97 7.53 -11.18
CA LYS A 150 -10.91 8.52 -10.64
C LYS A 150 -10.59 8.75 -9.17
N THR A 151 -11.05 9.89 -8.66
CA THR A 151 -10.78 10.28 -7.28
C THR A 151 -11.37 9.25 -6.30
N PHE A 152 -10.54 8.47 -5.60
CA PHE A 152 -10.97 7.73 -4.42
C PHE A 152 -11.32 8.76 -3.35
N LYS A 153 -12.62 9.03 -3.20
CA LYS A 153 -13.13 9.92 -2.15
C LYS A 153 -13.12 9.18 -0.82
N GLY A 154 -11.89 9.06 -0.30
CA GLY A 154 -11.49 8.59 1.02
C GLY A 154 -12.58 7.89 1.81
N LEU A 155 -12.68 6.57 1.66
CA LEU A 155 -13.12 5.80 2.81
C LEU A 155 -12.01 5.88 3.85
N PRO A 156 -12.28 6.41 5.06
CA PRO A 156 -11.30 6.36 6.13
C PRO A 156 -10.96 4.88 6.35
N ILE A 157 -9.70 4.55 6.09
CA ILE A 157 -9.14 3.25 6.44
C ILE A 157 -8.66 3.38 7.87
N GLU A 158 -9.24 2.61 8.76
CA GLU A 158 -8.93 2.60 10.18
C GLU A 158 -7.92 1.51 10.51
N PHE A 159 -6.80 1.92 11.10
CA PHE A 159 -5.76 1.02 11.57
C PHE A 159 -5.96 0.73 13.06
N PRO A 160 -5.86 -0.54 13.51
CA PRO A 160 -5.75 -0.83 14.93
C PRO A 160 -4.41 -0.28 15.43
N LEU A 161 -4.44 0.44 16.55
CA LEU A 161 -3.19 0.86 17.20
C LEU A 161 -2.49 -0.38 17.74
N ILE A 162 -1.24 -0.61 17.33
CA ILE A 162 -0.40 -1.59 18.00
C ILE A 162 -0.08 -0.98 19.36
N ALA A 163 -0.53 -1.64 20.45
CA ALA A 163 -0.01 -1.30 21.76
C ALA A 163 1.52 -1.35 21.66
N ALA A 164 2.20 -0.28 22.08
CA ALA A 164 3.66 -0.24 22.07
C ALA A 164 4.20 -1.29 23.06
N GLU A 165 4.14 -2.56 22.67
CA GLU A 165 4.84 -3.62 23.35
C GLU A 165 6.32 -3.38 23.10
N ASP A 166 7.10 -3.28 24.18
CA ASP A 166 8.55 -3.05 24.22
C ASP A 166 9.26 -3.79 23.08
N ASN A 167 9.42 -3.15 21.92
CA ASN A 167 10.09 -3.71 20.75
C ASN A 167 11.61 -3.58 20.96
N LYS A 168 12.13 -4.31 21.94
CA LYS A 168 13.54 -4.33 22.35
C LYS A 168 14.44 -5.16 21.41
N ASN A 169 13.94 -5.66 20.28
CA ASN A 169 14.67 -6.67 19.49
C ASN A 169 15.09 -6.28 18.07
N ALA A 170 15.02 -5.00 17.69
CA ALA A 170 15.49 -4.55 16.37
C ALA A 170 16.66 -3.55 16.50
N THR A 171 17.80 -4.02 17.00
CA THR A 171 19.09 -3.30 16.85
C THR A 171 20.10 -4.24 16.20
N GLY A 172 19.96 -4.40 14.87
CA GLY A 172 20.97 -5.04 14.04
C GLY A 172 22.13 -4.09 13.78
N SER A 173 23.27 -4.42 14.37
CA SER A 173 24.55 -3.71 14.32
C SER A 173 25.04 -3.31 12.94
N GLY A 174 25.48 -2.06 12.84
CA GLY A 174 26.34 -1.54 11.78
C GLY A 174 27.07 -0.30 12.28
N SER A 175 27.99 -0.47 13.23
CA SER A 175 28.86 0.61 13.74
C SER A 175 30.31 0.14 13.77
N THR A 176 31.13 0.82 12.97
CA THR A 176 32.59 0.76 13.00
C THR A 176 33.09 1.48 14.25
N GLU A 177 33.88 0.78 15.04
CA GLU A 177 34.52 1.26 16.27
C GLU A 177 35.41 2.49 16.02
N ARG A 178 35.25 3.52 16.86
CA ARG A 178 36.34 4.40 17.26
C ARG A 178 36.26 4.64 18.77
N THR A 179 37.31 4.17 19.43
CA THR A 179 37.61 4.26 20.85
C THR A 179 37.89 5.70 21.28
N GLY A 180 37.38 6.07 22.47
CA GLY A 180 37.67 7.34 23.13
C GLY A 180 37.16 7.34 24.57
N ASN A 181 38.05 6.99 25.50
CA ASN A 181 37.89 7.05 26.95
C ASN A 181 37.58 8.49 27.45
N ALA A 182 36.70 8.61 28.46
CA ALA A 182 36.98 9.36 29.69
C ALA A 182 35.85 9.20 30.72
N SER A 183 36.27 8.89 31.96
CA SER A 183 35.50 8.64 33.18
C SER A 183 35.00 9.94 33.84
N THR A 184 33.84 9.93 34.51
CA THR A 184 33.65 10.59 35.83
C THR A 184 32.33 10.26 36.57
N SER A 185 32.48 9.66 37.75
CA SER A 185 31.78 9.81 39.04
C SER A 185 30.25 9.99 39.18
N SER A 186 29.65 8.94 39.72
CA SER A 186 28.73 8.83 40.89
C SER A 186 28.15 10.10 41.55
N SER A 187 26.82 10.10 41.75
CA SER A 187 26.15 10.44 43.02
C SER A 187 24.69 9.94 43.03
N ALA A 188 24.33 9.15 44.04
CA ALA A 188 22.96 8.78 44.41
C ALA A 188 22.37 9.83 45.37
N PRO A 189 21.02 10.00 45.43
CA PRO A 189 20.31 9.39 46.58
C PRO A 189 18.85 8.94 46.35
N GLN A 190 18.52 7.89 47.10
CA GLN A 190 17.31 7.45 47.82
C GLN A 190 15.84 7.57 47.31
N PRO A 191 14.98 6.62 47.76
CA PRO A 191 13.57 6.50 47.38
C PRO A 191 12.63 7.25 48.33
N THR A 192 11.53 7.80 47.82
CA THR A 192 10.35 8.11 48.64
C THR A 192 9.07 7.73 47.90
N SER A 193 8.24 7.02 48.65
CA SER A 193 6.94 6.45 48.33
C SER A 193 5.81 7.41 48.71
N SER A 194 4.82 7.59 47.83
CA SER A 194 3.43 7.83 48.25
C SER A 194 2.48 7.52 47.11
N SER A 195 1.82 6.37 47.25
CA SER A 195 0.73 5.85 46.44
C SER A 195 -0.51 6.73 46.52
N SER A 196 -0.95 7.27 45.38
CA SER A 196 -2.31 7.78 45.21
C SER A 196 -3.07 6.81 44.32
N THR A 197 -4.01 6.07 44.92
CA THR A 197 -4.89 5.11 44.26
C THR A 197 -5.95 5.90 43.49
N GLN A 198 -5.66 6.23 42.23
CA GLN A 198 -6.67 6.69 41.28
C GLN A 198 -7.36 5.45 40.68
N PRO A 199 -8.70 5.35 40.71
CA PRO A 199 -9.41 4.28 40.01
C PRO A 199 -9.08 4.35 38.51
N PRO A 200 -8.81 3.23 37.83
CA PRO A 200 -8.44 3.23 36.42
C PRO A 200 -9.57 3.85 35.60
N SER A 201 -9.32 5.06 35.13
CA SER A 201 -10.17 5.80 34.22
C SER A 201 -10.38 4.97 32.96
N THR A 202 -11.67 4.75 32.64
CA THR A 202 -12.31 4.63 31.32
C THR A 202 -11.47 4.06 30.17
N PRO A 203 -11.96 3.03 29.43
CA PRO A 203 -11.25 2.47 28.30
C PRO A 203 -10.86 3.59 27.33
N THR A 204 -9.56 3.84 27.25
CA THR A 204 -8.99 4.81 26.32
C THR A 204 -9.30 4.27 24.94
N SER A 205 -10.26 4.89 24.26
CA SER A 205 -10.55 4.62 22.87
C SER A 205 -9.23 4.69 22.11
N HIS A 206 -8.78 3.54 21.62
CA HIS A 206 -7.52 3.43 20.91
C HIS A 206 -7.61 4.35 19.68
N PRO A 207 -6.65 5.27 19.47
CA PRO A 207 -6.69 6.16 18.32
C PRO A 207 -6.58 5.32 17.04
N PHE A 208 -7.65 5.29 16.28
CA PHE A 208 -7.65 4.75 14.92
C PHE A 208 -6.98 5.79 14.00
N LEU A 209 -6.02 5.36 13.18
CA LEU A 209 -5.52 6.20 12.10
C LEU A 209 -6.59 6.21 11.00
N SER A 210 -7.16 7.36 10.68
CA SER A 210 -8.05 7.51 9.52
C SER A 210 -7.27 8.03 8.32
N LEU A 211 -6.91 7.13 7.39
CA LEU A 211 -6.17 7.50 6.19
C LEU A 211 -7.05 8.35 5.25
N ASN A 212 -6.62 9.58 4.99
CA ASN A 212 -7.27 10.55 4.10
C ASN A 212 -6.23 11.20 3.17
N SER A 213 -6.67 11.93 2.14
CA SER A 213 -5.76 12.53 1.15
C SER A 213 -4.71 13.47 1.73
N GLY A 214 -4.98 14.10 2.88
CA GLY A 214 -4.04 14.97 3.60
C GLY A 214 -3.09 14.22 4.54
N THR A 215 -3.17 12.89 4.63
CA THR A 215 -2.28 12.12 5.51
C THR A 215 -0.85 12.15 4.97
N THR A 216 0.09 12.50 5.84
CA THR A 216 1.51 12.63 5.50
C THR A 216 2.35 11.51 6.10
N GLY A 217 3.57 11.33 5.60
CA GLY A 217 4.54 10.42 6.19
C GLY A 217 4.73 10.63 7.70
N ARG A 218 4.76 11.89 8.17
CA ARG A 218 4.86 12.21 9.60
C ARG A 218 3.65 11.71 10.38
N THR A 219 2.44 11.94 9.87
CA THR A 219 1.20 11.49 10.52
C THR A 219 1.17 9.97 10.64
N LEU A 220 1.61 9.27 9.59
CA LEU A 220 1.71 7.80 9.59
C LEU A 220 2.66 7.31 10.69
N VAL A 221 3.89 7.83 10.75
CA VAL A 221 4.88 7.41 11.76
C VAL A 221 4.45 7.78 13.18
N GLN A 222 3.84 8.95 13.38
CA GLN A 222 3.32 9.35 14.69
C GLN A 222 2.18 8.43 15.19
N THR A 223 1.39 7.87 14.27
CA THR A 223 0.22 7.07 14.63
C THR A 223 0.53 5.58 14.67
N LEU A 224 1.27 5.06 13.69
CA LEU A 224 1.60 3.64 13.55
C LEU A 224 2.93 3.25 14.21
N GLY A 225 3.71 4.23 14.66
CA GLY A 225 5.07 4.03 15.14
C GLY A 225 6.09 3.87 14.02
N GLU A 226 7.32 3.51 14.40
CA GLU A 226 8.42 3.32 13.46
C GLU A 226 8.15 2.15 12.49
N PRO A 227 8.32 2.35 11.17
CA PRO A 227 8.15 1.29 10.20
C PRO A 227 9.24 0.22 10.36
N THR A 228 8.88 -1.03 10.13
CA THR A 228 9.80 -2.17 10.15
C THR A 228 10.82 -2.08 9.01
N ARG A 229 10.39 -1.59 7.85
CA ARG A 229 11.25 -1.39 6.68
C ARG A 229 10.94 -0.06 6.02
N LYS A 230 11.96 0.54 5.43
CA LYS A 230 11.84 1.76 4.64
C LYS A 230 12.80 1.69 3.45
N GLY A 231 12.40 2.27 2.33
CA GLY A 231 13.26 2.34 1.16
C GLY A 231 12.78 3.36 0.14
N GLY A 232 13.46 3.37 -1.02
CA GLY A 232 13.24 4.39 -2.05
C GLY A 232 14.30 5.51 -1.98
N GLY A 233 14.01 6.65 -2.62
CA GLY A 233 14.93 7.79 -2.67
C GLY A 233 16.19 7.62 -3.54
N SER A 234 16.48 6.41 -4.03
CA SER A 234 17.63 6.09 -4.89
C SER A 234 17.24 5.93 -6.36
N GLY A 235 16.32 6.76 -6.85
CA GLY A 235 15.98 6.83 -8.26
C GLY A 235 16.99 7.68 -9.03
N ILE A 236 17.72 7.09 -9.98
CA ILE A 236 18.50 7.84 -10.97
C ILE A 236 17.51 8.48 -11.97
N GLY A 237 17.03 9.68 -11.65
CA GLY A 237 16.24 10.49 -12.58
C GLY A 237 15.03 11.18 -11.96
N PRO A 238 14.44 12.16 -12.69
CA PRO A 238 13.37 13.03 -12.19
C PRO A 238 12.02 12.34 -11.95
N PHE A 239 11.88 11.04 -12.24
CA PHE A 239 10.61 10.31 -12.22
C PHE A 239 10.46 9.29 -11.08
N MET A 240 11.51 9.06 -10.28
CA MET A 240 11.55 8.02 -9.24
C MET A 240 11.83 8.60 -7.85
N GLN A 241 11.11 9.68 -7.47
CA GLN A 241 11.24 10.36 -6.17
C GLN A 241 10.15 9.93 -5.19
N GLY A 242 9.94 8.61 -5.07
CA GLY A 242 9.10 8.02 -4.03
C GLY A 242 9.94 7.44 -2.90
N VAL A 243 9.39 7.41 -1.70
CA VAL A 243 9.84 6.52 -0.62
C VAL A 243 8.68 5.63 -0.20
N TYR A 244 8.99 4.49 0.40
CA TYR A 244 7.98 3.64 1.02
C TYR A 244 8.31 3.41 2.49
N LEU A 245 7.25 3.23 3.29
CA LEU A 245 7.27 2.83 4.68
C LEU A 245 6.47 1.53 4.82
N GLU A 246 7.01 0.53 5.50
CA GLU A 246 6.37 -0.78 5.64
C GLU A 246 6.29 -1.17 7.12
N TRP A 247 5.10 -1.56 7.57
CA TRP A 247 4.82 -2.13 8.88
C TRP A 247 4.42 -3.60 8.68
N SER A 248 5.41 -4.49 8.54
CA SER A 248 5.20 -5.92 8.26
C SER A 248 4.31 -6.63 9.29
N PRO A 249 4.36 -6.31 10.62
CA PRO A 249 3.40 -6.85 11.60
C PRO A 249 1.94 -6.49 11.32
N LEU A 250 1.72 -5.34 10.66
CA LEU A 250 0.40 -4.89 10.24
C LEU A 250 0.01 -5.35 8.83
N GLY A 251 0.94 -5.89 8.04
CA GLY A 251 0.68 -6.29 6.65
C GLY A 251 0.46 -5.09 5.72
N VAL A 252 1.12 -3.95 5.98
CA VAL A 252 0.91 -2.72 5.19
C VAL A 252 2.22 -2.08 4.74
N GLN A 253 2.20 -1.56 3.50
CA GLN A 253 3.22 -0.67 2.95
C GLN A 253 2.55 0.58 2.41
N VAL A 254 3.14 1.75 2.67
CA VAL A 254 2.66 3.03 2.17
C VAL A 254 3.74 3.68 1.32
N ASP A 255 3.41 3.96 0.07
CA ASP A 255 4.24 4.74 -0.83
C ASP A 255 3.91 6.23 -0.65
N LEU A 256 4.95 7.04 -0.46
CA LEU A 256 4.90 8.49 -0.30
C LEU A 256 5.52 9.17 -1.50
N GLN A 257 4.93 10.29 -1.92
CA GLN A 257 5.45 11.09 -3.01
C GLN A 257 5.46 12.58 -2.69
N ALA A 258 6.51 13.25 -3.14
CA ALA A 258 6.61 14.70 -3.08
C ALA A 258 5.43 15.38 -3.80
N GLY A 259 4.74 16.29 -3.10
CA GLY A 259 3.77 17.18 -3.72
C GLY A 259 4.44 18.23 -4.62
N LYS A 260 3.65 18.95 -5.42
CA LYS A 260 4.13 19.98 -6.36
C LYS A 260 5.00 21.06 -5.70
N ASP A 261 4.70 21.39 -4.45
CA ASP A 261 5.35 22.46 -3.69
C ASP A 261 6.61 21.99 -2.93
N SER A 262 7.03 20.74 -3.10
CA SER A 262 8.18 20.16 -2.39
C SER A 262 9.55 20.58 -2.94
N LYS A 263 9.59 21.52 -3.90
CA LYS A 263 10.79 21.84 -4.70
C LYS A 263 11.90 22.58 -3.95
N SER A 264 11.66 23.01 -2.71
CA SER A 264 12.62 23.87 -1.98
C SER A 264 13.03 23.36 -0.60
N GLN A 265 12.71 22.12 -0.23
CA GLN A 265 13.12 21.65 1.09
C GLN A 265 14.60 21.26 1.09
N GLU A 266 15.38 21.97 1.89
CA GLU A 266 16.71 21.55 2.35
C GLU A 266 16.57 20.33 3.27
N GLY A 267 17.58 19.45 3.28
CA GLY A 267 17.59 18.24 4.12
C GLY A 267 17.65 16.93 3.33
N GLY A 268 17.80 15.82 4.07
CA GLY A 268 17.80 14.49 3.48
C GLY A 268 16.44 14.08 2.94
N VAL A 269 16.41 12.95 2.21
CA VAL A 269 15.17 12.44 1.60
C VAL A 269 14.10 12.13 2.67
N TRP A 270 14.52 11.64 3.84
CA TRP A 270 13.60 11.21 4.90
C TRP A 270 12.99 12.39 5.67
N GLU A 271 13.76 13.45 5.90
CA GLU A 271 13.28 14.69 6.51
C GLU A 271 12.21 15.34 5.63
N ARG A 272 12.39 15.28 4.30
CA ARG A 272 11.41 15.76 3.32
C ARG A 272 10.20 14.84 3.24
N ALA A 273 10.42 13.52 3.23
CA ALA A 273 9.35 12.53 3.14
C ALA A 273 8.36 12.58 4.30
N ALA A 274 8.77 13.11 5.46
CA ALA A 274 7.85 13.39 6.57
C ALA A 274 6.68 14.30 6.14
N GLY A 275 6.89 15.23 5.21
CA GLY A 275 5.84 16.11 4.68
C GLY A 275 5.14 15.58 3.42
N TRP A 276 5.56 14.44 2.87
CA TRP A 276 4.99 13.90 1.64
C TRP A 276 3.65 13.22 1.91
N GLY A 277 2.72 13.40 0.98
CA GLY A 277 1.43 12.70 1.00
C GLY A 277 1.60 11.26 0.54
N TRP A 278 0.77 10.36 1.05
CA TRP A 278 0.69 9.00 0.53
C TRP A 278 0.04 8.98 -0.86
N VAL A 279 0.49 8.04 -1.69
CA VAL A 279 -0.02 7.83 -3.06
C VAL A 279 -0.56 6.42 -3.27
N CYS A 280 -0.02 5.43 -2.56
CA CYS A 280 -0.48 4.06 -2.60
C CYS A 280 -0.40 3.46 -1.19
N LEU A 281 -1.48 2.84 -0.74
CA LEU A 281 -1.49 1.93 0.40
C LEU A 281 -1.60 0.51 -0.14
N LYS A 282 -0.61 -0.30 0.18
CA LYS A 282 -0.56 -1.72 -0.14
C LYS A 282 -0.88 -2.54 1.10
N VAL A 283 -1.78 -3.50 0.96
CA VAL A 283 -2.19 -4.44 2.01
C VAL A 283 -1.84 -5.86 1.57
N PHE A 284 -1.14 -6.60 2.43
CA PHE A 284 -0.62 -7.94 2.20
C PHE A 284 -0.71 -8.79 3.47
N GLU A 285 -0.35 -10.08 3.38
CA GLU A 285 -0.44 -11.01 4.52
C GLU A 285 0.50 -10.57 5.67
N LYS A 286 -0.02 -10.53 6.91
CA LYS A 286 0.74 -10.10 8.09
C LYS A 286 1.96 -11.04 8.31
N GLY A 287 3.11 -10.45 8.64
CA GLY A 287 4.32 -11.21 8.99
C GLY A 287 5.09 -11.83 7.82
N GLY A 288 4.85 -11.36 6.59
CA GLY A 288 5.64 -11.71 5.40
C GLY A 288 7.07 -11.18 5.38
#